data_AF-A0A7C4E958-F1
#
_entry.id   AF-A0A7C4E958-F1
#
_cell.length_a   1.000
_cell.length_b   1.000
_cell.length_c   1.000
_cell.angle_alpha   90.00
_cell.angle_beta   90.00
_cell.angle_gamma   90.00
#
_symmetry.space_group_name_H-M   'P 1'
#
loop_
_entity.id
_entity.type
_entity.pdbx_description
1 polymer ?
#
loop_
_entity_poly.entity_id
_entity_poly.type
_entity_poly.pdbx_seq_one_letter_code
_entity_poly.pdbx_strand_id
1 'polypeptide(L)'
;MTTRAALIAAALAALVGVPAALAQSEAELKRLDELDRKCEAARLAKLAPIRAELIDRCVRIDKRPREVCESEFAHYGDTKATAHGKAIAGLFYDLPECVAAFEARQKYRR
;
A
#
# COMPACT_ATOMS: atom_id res chain seq x y z
N MET A 1 -57.64 -6.90 -40.73
CA MET A 1 -56.97 -5.69 -41.29
C MET A 1 -57.69 -4.49 -40.67
N THR A 2 -57.13 -3.60 -39.87
CA THR A 2 -55.76 -3.15 -39.57
C THR A 2 -55.75 -2.56 -38.16
N THR A 3 -54.59 -2.64 -37.52
CA THR A 3 -54.25 -2.16 -36.18
C THR A 3 -54.21 -0.63 -36.09
N ARG A 4 -54.56 -0.07 -34.93
CA ARG A 4 -54.09 1.26 -34.52
C ARG A 4 -53.45 1.18 -33.14
N ALA A 5 -52.13 1.32 -33.17
CA ALA A 5 -51.27 1.48 -32.02
C ALA A 5 -51.67 2.71 -31.21
N ALA A 6 -51.83 2.55 -29.90
CA ALA A 6 -51.86 3.64 -28.96
C ALA A 6 -50.64 3.50 -28.04
N LEU A 7 -49.79 4.52 -28.17
CA LEU A 7 -48.62 4.83 -27.38
C LEU A 7 -48.92 4.78 -25.88
N ILE A 8 -48.18 3.96 -25.12
CA ILE A 8 -47.75 4.32 -23.77
C ILE A 8 -46.29 3.89 -23.64
N ALA A 9 -45.40 4.82 -23.95
CA ALA A 9 -44.01 4.79 -23.51
C ALA A 9 -44.01 4.98 -22.00
N ALA A 10 -43.99 3.90 -21.24
CA ALA A 10 -43.82 3.95 -19.80
C ALA A 10 -42.65 3.06 -19.38
N ALA A 11 -41.70 3.71 -18.71
CA ALA A 11 -40.68 3.12 -17.83
C ALA A 11 -39.45 2.47 -18.48
N LEU A 12 -38.73 3.22 -19.33
CA LEU A 12 -37.27 3.14 -19.38
C LEU A 12 -36.68 4.03 -18.26
N ALA A 13 -36.82 3.63 -16.99
CA ALA A 13 -36.22 4.37 -15.87
C ALA A 13 -35.99 3.52 -14.62
N ALA A 14 -35.76 2.22 -14.75
CA ALA A 14 -35.30 1.39 -13.65
C ALA A 14 -34.10 0.59 -14.14
N LEU A 15 -32.90 0.90 -13.61
CA LEU A 15 -31.78 -0.03 -13.33
C LEU A 15 -30.37 0.61 -13.31
N VAL A 16 -30.21 1.94 -13.40
CA VAL A 16 -28.90 2.55 -13.10
C VAL A 16 -28.80 2.91 -11.61
N GLY A 17 -29.07 1.92 -10.75
CA GLY A 17 -28.70 1.98 -9.34
C GLY A 17 -27.25 1.53 -9.22
N VAL A 18 -26.29 2.41 -9.55
CA VAL A 18 -24.90 2.18 -9.11
C VAL A 18 -24.91 2.13 -7.58
N PRO A 19 -24.49 1.02 -6.94
CA PRO A 19 -24.72 0.84 -5.53
C PRO A 19 -23.83 1.82 -4.77
N ALA A 20 -24.42 2.62 -3.88
CA ALA A 20 -23.67 3.41 -2.88
C ALA A 20 -22.65 2.53 -2.11
N ALA A 21 -22.90 1.22 -2.03
CA ALA A 21 -21.99 0.22 -1.49
C ALA A 21 -20.65 0.10 -2.23
N LEU A 22 -20.59 0.30 -3.55
CA LEU A 22 -19.32 0.29 -4.31
C LEU A 22 -18.51 1.57 -4.10
N ALA A 23 -19.18 2.72 -4.01
CA ALA A 23 -18.50 3.99 -3.73
C ALA A 23 -17.92 4.03 -2.30
N GLN A 24 -18.61 3.42 -1.33
CA GLN A 24 -18.13 3.29 0.04
C GLN A 24 -16.89 2.40 0.13
N SER A 25 -16.83 1.30 -0.64
CA SER A 25 -15.65 0.44 -0.65
C SER A 25 -14.44 1.11 -1.29
N GLU A 26 -14.61 1.85 -2.39
CA GLU A 26 -13.51 2.60 -3.02
C GLU A 26 -12.92 3.68 -2.10
N ALA A 27 -13.79 4.44 -1.42
CA ALA A 27 -13.35 5.47 -0.49
C ALA A 27 -12.60 4.87 0.70
N GLU A 28 -13.06 3.75 1.24
CA GLU A 28 -12.38 3.05 2.34
C GLU A 28 -11.05 2.44 1.89
N LEU A 29 -10.98 1.83 0.69
CA LEU A 29 -9.72 1.32 0.13
C LEU A 29 -8.68 2.43 -0.03
N LYS A 30 -9.08 3.59 -0.57
CA LYS A 30 -8.19 4.77 -0.68
C LYS A 30 -7.68 5.23 0.69
N ARG A 31 -8.54 5.21 1.71
CA ARG A 31 -8.15 5.54 3.09
C ARG A 31 -7.14 4.55 3.65
N LEU A 32 -7.32 3.26 3.40
CA LEU A 32 -6.38 2.22 3.84
C LEU A 32 -5.02 2.38 3.15
N ASP A 33 -5.03 2.64 1.84
CA ASP A 33 -3.81 2.90 1.07
C ASP A 33 -3.06 4.16 1.55
N GLU A 34 -3.79 5.20 1.97
CA GLU A 34 -3.20 6.39 2.59
C GLU A 34 -2.48 6.05 3.90
N LEU A 35 -3.08 5.22 4.76
CA LEU A 35 -2.47 4.79 6.01
C LEU A 35 -1.20 3.97 5.76
N ASP A 36 -1.24 3.06 4.78
CA ASP A 36 -0.08 2.27 4.39
C ASP A 36 1.05 3.17 3.84
N ARG A 37 0.72 4.18 3.02
CA ARG A 37 1.70 5.16 2.54
C ARG A 37 2.34 5.97 3.66
N LYS A 38 1.56 6.37 4.67
CA LYS A 38 2.09 7.08 5.85
C LYS A 38 3.04 6.20 6.66
N CYS A 39 2.68 4.93 6.88
CA CYS A 39 3.57 3.97 7.50
C CYS A 39 4.90 3.86 6.73
N GLU A 40 4.85 3.61 5.42
CA GLU A 40 6.07 3.42 4.63
C GLU A 40 6.92 4.70 4.55
N ALA A 41 6.30 5.88 4.45
CA ALA A 41 7.03 7.14 4.52
C ALA A 41 7.77 7.32 5.86
N ALA A 42 7.11 7.02 6.99
CA ALA A 42 7.72 7.09 8.30
C ALA A 42 8.87 6.07 8.46
N ARG A 43 8.69 4.84 7.95
CA ARG A 43 9.75 3.82 7.92
C ARG A 43 10.95 4.26 7.09
N LEU A 44 10.74 4.75 5.88
CA LEU A 44 11.82 5.19 5.00
C LEU A 44 12.60 6.37 5.61
N ALA A 45 11.92 7.28 6.30
CA ALA A 45 12.57 8.37 7.04
C ALA A 45 13.47 7.85 8.18
N LYS A 46 13.09 6.76 8.86
CA LYS A 46 13.94 6.12 9.88
C LYS A 46 15.10 5.32 9.27
N LEU A 47 14.86 4.66 8.15
CA LEU A 47 15.85 3.82 7.47
C LEU A 47 16.94 4.64 6.77
N ALA A 48 16.60 5.78 6.18
CA ALA A 48 17.52 6.61 5.40
C ALA A 48 18.84 6.95 6.14
N PRO A 49 18.82 7.52 7.36
CA PRO A 49 20.06 7.84 8.07
C PRO A 49 20.88 6.59 8.44
N ILE A 50 20.22 5.47 8.74
CA ILE A 50 20.90 4.20 9.07
C ILE A 50 21.59 3.63 7.83
N ARG A 51 20.90 3.64 6.68
CA ARG A 51 21.49 3.21 5.40
C ARG A 51 22.71 4.06 5.04
N ALA A 52 22.62 5.38 5.21
CA ALA A 52 23.75 6.28 4.99
C ALA A 52 24.95 5.93 5.90
N GLU A 53 24.72 5.69 7.19
CA GLU A 53 25.79 5.29 8.12
C GLU A 53 26.44 3.96 7.72
N LEU A 54 25.64 2.96 7.32
CA LEU A 54 26.14 1.66 6.88
C LEU A 54 26.98 1.77 5.60
N ILE A 55 26.53 2.58 4.64
CA ILE A 55 27.26 2.86 3.40
C ILE A 55 28.59 3.54 3.71
N ASP A 56 28.57 4.58 4.54
CA ASP A 56 29.78 5.33 4.90
C ASP A 56 30.77 4.46 5.68
N ARG A 57 30.28 3.59 6.56
CA ARG A 57 31.10 2.59 7.25
C ARG A 57 31.74 1.62 6.28
N CYS A 58 30.98 1.08 5.33
CA CYS A 58 31.48 0.16 4.30
C CYS A 58 32.58 0.79 3.44
N VAL A 59 32.41 2.05 3.04
CA VAL A 59 33.44 2.78 2.28
C VAL A 59 34.68 3.05 3.14
N ARG A 60 34.49 3.53 4.37
CA ARG A 60 35.59 4.00 5.21
C ARG A 60 36.39 2.89 5.89
N ILE A 61 35.71 1.86 6.37
CA ILE A 61 36.29 0.78 7.17
C ILE A 61 36.64 -0.40 6.27
N ASP A 62 35.67 -0.87 5.48
CA ASP A 62 35.86 -2.06 4.63
C ASP A 62 36.60 -1.72 3.32
N LYS A 63 36.83 -0.43 3.04
CA LYS A 63 37.56 0.09 1.86
C LYS A 63 36.99 -0.39 0.52
N ARG A 64 35.68 -0.64 0.47
CA ARG A 64 34.97 -1.07 -0.74
C ARG A 64 34.55 0.14 -1.58
N PRO A 65 34.40 -0.01 -2.91
CA PRO A 65 33.86 1.03 -3.77
C PRO A 65 32.46 1.47 -3.31
N ARG A 66 32.17 2.77 -3.41
CA ARG A 66 30.90 3.35 -2.93
C ARG A 66 29.69 2.71 -3.60
N GLU A 67 29.79 2.44 -4.89
CA GLU A 67 28.73 1.86 -5.71
C GLU A 67 28.33 0.46 -5.20
N VAL A 68 29.33 -0.32 -4.77
CA VAL A 68 29.12 -1.64 -4.19
C VAL A 68 28.39 -1.52 -2.84
N CYS A 69 28.84 -0.62 -1.97
CA CYS A 69 28.21 -0.38 -0.67
C CYS A 69 26.76 0.12 -0.81
N GLU A 70 26.50 1.04 -1.75
CA GLU A 70 25.16 1.54 -2.03
C GLU A 70 24.22 0.43 -2.49
N SER A 71 24.69 -0.46 -3.38
CA SER A 71 23.88 -1.61 -3.83
C SER A 71 23.56 -2.58 -2.69
N GLU A 72 24.50 -2.80 -1.78
CA GLU A 72 24.36 -3.74 -0.68
C GLU A 72 23.36 -3.27 0.38
N PHE A 73 23.39 -1.98 0.71
CA PHE A 73 22.54 -1.39 1.74
C PHE A 73 21.27 -0.73 1.20
N ALA A 74 21.04 -0.72 -0.11
CA ALA A 74 19.86 -0.13 -0.76
C ALA A 74 18.54 -0.64 -0.14
N HIS A 75 18.50 -1.94 0.20
CA HIS A 75 17.33 -2.63 0.76
C HIS A 75 17.47 -3.00 2.23
N TYR A 76 18.44 -2.41 2.94
CA TYR A 76 18.63 -2.69 4.35
C TYR A 76 17.37 -2.31 5.14
N GLY A 77 16.85 -3.26 5.91
CA GLY A 77 15.63 -3.07 6.72
C GLY A 77 14.30 -3.23 5.96
N ASP A 78 14.32 -3.57 4.67
CA ASP A 78 13.11 -3.90 3.91
C ASP A 78 12.57 -5.29 4.31
N THR A 79 11.26 -5.47 4.12
CA THR A 79 10.60 -6.79 4.25
C THR A 79 11.14 -7.73 3.18
N LYS A 80 11.50 -8.96 3.56
CA LYS A 80 12.06 -9.96 2.64
C LYS A 80 11.09 -11.11 2.44
N ALA A 81 10.81 -11.45 1.18
CA ALA A 81 10.10 -12.67 0.85
C ALA A 81 11.05 -13.88 1.03
N THR A 82 10.53 -14.96 1.60
CA THR A 82 11.22 -16.25 1.69
C THR A 82 10.74 -17.20 0.60
N ALA A 83 11.54 -18.22 0.28
CA ALA A 83 11.22 -19.22 -0.76
C ALA A 83 9.88 -19.95 -0.53
N HIS A 84 9.34 -19.95 0.68
CA HIS A 84 8.09 -20.62 1.04
C HIS A 84 6.89 -19.67 1.11
N GLY A 85 6.99 -18.47 0.54
CA GLY A 85 5.89 -17.49 0.53
C GLY A 85 5.65 -16.79 1.87
N LYS A 86 6.47 -17.06 2.89
CA LYS A 86 6.46 -16.29 4.14
C LYS A 86 7.28 -15.01 3.98
N ALA A 87 6.85 -13.93 4.62
CA ALA A 87 7.62 -12.69 4.69
C ALA A 87 8.34 -12.60 6.05
N ILE A 88 9.61 -12.19 6.02
CA ILE A 88 10.33 -11.71 7.20
C ILE A 88 10.05 -10.23 7.30
N ALA A 89 9.39 -9.81 8.38
CA ALA A 89 9.07 -8.41 8.61
C ALA A 89 10.35 -7.55 8.60
N GLY A 90 10.30 -6.44 7.86
CA GLY A 90 11.33 -5.42 7.89
C GLY A 90 11.40 -4.68 9.24
N LEU A 91 12.28 -3.69 9.33
CA LEU A 91 12.44 -2.89 10.54
C LEU A 91 11.36 -1.80 10.65
N PHE A 92 11.10 -1.30 11.87
CA PHE A 92 10.26 -0.13 12.15
C PHE A 92 8.75 -0.26 11.84
N TYR A 93 8.21 -1.48 11.81
CA TYR A 93 6.74 -1.66 11.70
C TYR A 93 5.96 -1.38 12.99
N ASP A 94 6.67 -1.13 14.10
CA ASP A 94 6.13 -0.73 15.40
C ASP A 94 5.88 0.79 15.53
N LEU A 95 6.23 1.58 14.49
CA LEU A 95 5.90 3.00 14.43
C LEU A 95 4.38 3.23 14.51
N PRO A 96 3.92 4.34 15.14
CA PRO A 96 2.50 4.59 15.35
C PRO A 96 1.70 4.62 14.05
N GLU A 97 2.28 5.14 12.96
CA GLU A 97 1.65 5.15 11.63
C GLU A 97 1.42 3.73 11.10
N CYS A 98 2.36 2.82 11.35
CA CYS A 98 2.30 1.43 10.93
C CYS A 98 1.32 0.61 11.77
N VAL A 99 1.27 0.84 13.08
CA VAL A 99 0.26 0.25 13.95
C VAL A 99 -1.14 0.66 13.51
N ALA A 100 -1.35 1.96 13.26
CA ALA A 100 -2.63 2.47 12.78
C ALA A 100 -3.05 1.85 11.44
N ALA A 101 -2.13 1.73 10.48
CA ALA A 101 -2.37 1.09 9.19
C ALA A 101 -2.74 -0.40 9.35
N PHE A 102 -1.97 -1.13 10.16
CA PHE A 102 -2.20 -2.55 10.44
C PHE A 102 -3.56 -2.81 11.09
N GLU A 103 -3.93 -2.01 12.10
CA GLU A 103 -5.22 -2.12 12.77
C GLU A 103 -6.39 -1.80 11.83
N ALA A 104 -6.25 -0.78 10.97
CA ALA A 104 -7.28 -0.43 9.99
C ALA A 104 -7.49 -1.57 8.98
N ARG A 105 -6.40 -2.14 8.45
CA ARG A 105 -6.44 -3.30 7.55
C ARG A 105 -7.05 -4.54 8.24
N GLN A 106 -6.75 -4.76 9.52
CA GLN A 106 -7.35 -5.84 10.29
C GLN A 106 -8.86 -5.67 10.47
N LYS A 107 -9.33 -4.45 10.72
CA LYS A 107 -10.77 -4.15 10.85
C LYS A 107 -11.48 -4.34 9.52
N TYR A 108 -10.87 -3.92 8.41
CA TYR A 108 -11.43 -4.08 7.06
C TYR A 108 -11.55 -5.53 6.61
N ARG A 109 -10.62 -6.41 7.02
CA ARG A 109 -10.65 -7.84 6.68
C ARG A 109 -11.58 -8.67 7.56
N ARG A 110 -12.07 -8.10 8.66
CA ARG A 110 -12.94 -8.78 9.64
C ARG A 110 -14.40 -8.60 9.25
#